data_AF-A0A433EWT5-F1
#
_entry.id   AF-A0A433EWT5-F1
#
_cell.length_a   1.000
_cell.length_b   1.000
_cell.length_c   1.000
_cell.angle_alpha   90.00
_cell.angle_beta   90.00
_cell.angle_gamma   90.00
#
_symmetry.space_group_name_H-M   'P 1'
#
loop_
_entity.id
_entity.type
_entity.pdbx_description
1 polymer ?
#
loop_
_entity_poly.entity_id
_entity_poly.type
_entity_poly.pdbx_seq_one_letter_code
_entity_poly.pdbx_strand_id
1 'polypeptide(L)'
;MGTTVALTRTFTTPDGTISFDYPDDWTVTALSTSTAEIPAWSVNDEKGARMFTLSIRPDGQIASPVTPQNPTTVGTLPDALDAQGHPLAFGVGPFPGQSVGVNMANVYAVTSATGADRLFGYVSRGDGTMVSFEGTQEGGINDQVDMADETQKFMQSDLFRARLLPVLESFTMKPVAG
;
A
#
# COMPACT_ATOMS: atom_id res chain seq x y z
N MET A 1 -14.70 11.10 -17.02
CA MET A 1 -13.42 11.11 -16.27
C MET A 1 -13.75 11.65 -14.89
N GLY A 2 -13.61 10.84 -13.84
CA GLY A 2 -13.86 11.30 -12.47
C GLY A 2 -12.87 12.39 -12.05
N THR A 3 -13.31 13.31 -11.20
CA THR A 3 -12.45 14.35 -10.63
C THR A 3 -11.58 13.74 -9.55
N THR A 4 -10.26 13.85 -9.68
CA THR A 4 -9.29 13.45 -8.65
C THR A 4 -9.59 14.13 -7.32
N VAL A 5 -9.54 13.37 -6.22
CA VAL A 5 -9.73 13.92 -4.88
C VAL A 5 -8.61 14.88 -4.51
N ALA A 6 -8.94 16.00 -3.86
CA ALA A 6 -7.95 16.92 -3.36
C ALA A 6 -7.29 16.35 -2.09
N LEU A 7 -5.96 16.35 -2.04
CA LEU A 7 -5.20 15.96 -0.86
C LEU A 7 -4.87 17.23 -0.07
N THR A 8 -5.46 17.37 1.12
CA THR A 8 -5.40 18.63 1.92
C THR A 8 -4.91 18.38 3.34
N ARG A 9 -4.67 17.12 3.70
CA ARG A 9 -4.11 16.71 4.98
C ARG A 9 -2.84 15.91 4.72
N THR A 10 -1.88 16.04 5.63
CA THR A 10 -0.64 15.26 5.60
C THR A 10 -0.55 14.43 6.86
N PHE A 11 -0.19 13.17 6.72
CA PHE A 11 0.21 12.32 7.82
C PHE A 11 1.72 12.13 7.73
N THR A 12 2.40 12.24 8.88
CA THR A 12 3.82 11.95 9.01
C THR A 12 4.00 11.03 10.21
N THR A 13 4.82 9.98 10.06
CA THR A 13 5.14 9.08 11.17
C THR A 13 5.84 9.84 12.30
N PRO A 14 5.74 9.38 13.57
CA PRO A 14 6.39 10.06 14.70
C PRO A 14 7.91 10.23 14.55
N ASP A 15 8.57 9.33 13.81
CA ASP A 15 10.00 9.41 13.51
C ASP A 15 10.34 10.34 12.33
N GLY A 16 9.34 10.92 11.66
CA GLY A 16 9.50 11.86 10.56
C GLY A 16 9.97 11.24 9.24
N THR A 17 10.08 9.91 9.16
CA THR A 17 10.71 9.23 8.02
C THR A 17 9.74 8.92 6.88
N ILE A 18 8.45 8.77 7.17
CA ILE A 18 7.41 8.43 6.19
C ILE A 18 6.31 9.49 6.24
N SER A 19 5.86 9.93 5.07
CA SER A 19 4.75 10.86 4.94
C SER A 19 3.88 10.53 3.74
N PHE A 20 2.58 10.82 3.82
CA PHE A 20 1.67 10.81 2.68
C PHE A 20 0.56 11.84 2.89
N ASP A 21 -0.02 12.31 1.79
CA ASP A 21 -1.15 13.22 1.81
C ASP A 21 -2.46 12.46 1.59
N TYR A 22 -3.54 12.94 2.19
CA TYR A 22 -4.86 12.32 2.14
C TYR A 22 -5.99 13.37 2.13
N PRO A 23 -7.21 12.99 1.70
CA PRO A 23 -8.39 13.85 1.74
C PRO A 23 -8.75 14.31 3.17
N ASP A 24 -9.42 15.45 3.32
CA ASP A 24 -9.84 15.97 4.63
C ASP A 24 -10.99 15.21 5.28
N ASP A 25 -11.80 14.52 4.49
CA ASP A 25 -12.88 13.64 4.95
C ASP A 25 -12.39 12.24 5.35
N TRP A 26 -11.11 11.94 5.15
CA TRP A 26 -10.47 10.69 5.57
C TRP A 26 -9.82 10.80 6.95
N THR A 27 -9.58 9.65 7.58
CA THR A 27 -8.98 9.58 8.92
C THR A 27 -7.75 8.67 8.94
N VAL A 28 -6.75 9.05 9.75
CA VAL A 28 -5.60 8.20 10.06
C VAL A 28 -5.59 7.92 11.56
N THR A 29 -5.63 6.64 11.94
CA THR A 29 -5.73 6.21 13.34
C THR A 29 -4.78 5.07 13.62
N ALA A 30 -4.08 5.10 14.76
CA ALA A 30 -3.27 3.96 15.19
C ALA A 30 -4.14 2.70 15.34
N LEU A 31 -3.62 1.54 14.90
CA LEU A 31 -4.30 0.26 15.07
C LEU A 31 -4.23 -0.21 16.53
N SER A 32 -5.22 -0.96 16.98
CA SER A 32 -5.22 -1.58 18.31
C SER A 32 -4.06 -2.56 18.53
N THR A 33 -3.49 -3.09 17.44
CA THR A 33 -2.32 -3.98 17.44
C THR A 33 -0.99 -3.23 17.34
N SER A 34 -1.02 -1.90 17.24
CA SER A 34 0.18 -1.07 17.13
C SER A 34 0.96 -1.10 18.44
N THR A 35 2.26 -1.39 18.37
CA THR A 35 3.20 -1.24 19.50
C THR A 35 4.28 -0.23 19.16
N ALA A 36 5.20 0.06 20.10
CA ALA A 36 6.34 0.92 19.82
C ALA A 36 7.30 0.27 18.81
N GLU A 37 7.44 -1.05 18.85
CA GLU A 37 8.30 -1.86 17.96
C GLU A 37 7.64 -2.15 16.61
N ILE A 38 6.30 -2.19 16.58
CA ILE A 38 5.50 -2.49 15.39
C ILE A 38 4.42 -1.42 15.24
N PRO A 39 4.80 -0.14 14.99
CA PRO A 39 3.80 0.90 14.89
C PRO A 39 3.00 0.74 13.60
N ALA A 40 1.68 0.90 13.71
CA ALA A 40 0.78 0.69 12.59
C ALA A 40 -0.44 1.61 12.64
N TRP A 41 -0.87 2.09 11.47
CA TRP A 41 -1.96 3.03 11.29
C TRP A 41 -2.92 2.56 10.20
N SER A 42 -4.21 2.70 10.49
CA SER A 42 -5.31 2.55 9.52
C SER A 42 -5.54 3.90 8.85
N VAL A 43 -5.62 3.91 7.52
CA VAL A 43 -6.14 5.04 6.75
C VAL A 43 -7.54 4.65 6.29
N ASN A 44 -8.55 5.37 6.76
CA ASN A 44 -9.95 5.07 6.49
C ASN A 44 -10.60 6.20 5.70
N ASP A 45 -11.51 5.84 4.79
CA ASP A 45 -12.32 6.79 4.05
C ASP A 45 -13.37 7.48 4.93
N GLU A 46 -14.19 8.34 4.31
CA GLU A 46 -15.24 9.10 5.00
C GLU A 46 -16.34 8.22 5.63
N LYS A 47 -16.42 6.95 5.23
CA LYS A 47 -17.39 5.96 5.74
C LYS A 47 -16.76 5.05 6.80
N GLY A 48 -15.48 5.25 7.11
CA GLY A 48 -14.71 4.41 8.03
C GLY A 48 -14.25 3.09 7.40
N ALA A 49 -14.37 2.91 6.08
CA ALA A 49 -13.79 1.76 5.40
C ALA A 49 -12.28 1.94 5.30
N ARG A 50 -11.53 0.90 5.69
CA ARG A 50 -10.07 0.92 5.64
C ARG A 50 -9.59 0.85 4.19
N MET A 51 -8.91 1.89 3.75
CA MET A 51 -8.31 1.97 2.41
C MET A 51 -6.85 1.51 2.44
N PHE A 52 -6.09 1.93 3.45
CA PHE A 52 -4.68 1.54 3.58
C PHE A 52 -4.35 1.12 5.01
N THR A 53 -3.32 0.30 5.13
CA THR A 53 -2.57 0.14 6.37
C THR A 53 -1.14 0.61 6.13
N LEU A 54 -0.67 1.53 6.96
CA LEU A 54 0.75 1.82 7.11
C LEU A 54 1.27 1.01 8.30
N SER A 55 2.36 0.27 8.15
CA SER A 55 3.07 -0.31 9.30
C SER A 55 4.57 -0.31 9.11
N ILE A 56 5.30 -0.15 10.22
CA ILE A 56 6.75 -0.34 10.29
C ILE A 56 6.98 -1.54 11.20
N ARG A 57 7.80 -2.50 10.76
CA ARG A 57 8.02 -3.75 11.51
C ARG A 57 9.47 -4.20 11.40
N PRO A 58 10.00 -4.96 12.38
CA PRO A 58 11.30 -5.60 12.23
C PRO A 58 11.33 -6.52 11.02
N ASP A 59 12.45 -6.53 10.30
CA ASP A 59 12.70 -7.49 9.23
C ASP A 59 12.64 -8.93 9.78
N GLY A 60 12.07 -9.85 9.01
CA GLY A 60 11.87 -11.25 9.39
C GLY A 60 10.64 -11.53 10.27
N GLN A 61 9.87 -10.53 10.71
CA GLN A 61 8.62 -10.73 11.47
C GLN A 61 7.34 -10.75 10.61
N ILE A 62 7.47 -10.91 9.29
CA ILE A 62 6.34 -10.97 8.36
C ILE A 62 5.87 -12.43 8.24
N ALA A 63 4.96 -12.84 9.13
CA ALA A 63 4.53 -14.24 9.25
C ALA A 63 3.66 -14.72 8.06
N SER A 64 3.04 -13.82 7.30
CA SER A 64 2.18 -14.16 6.16
C SER A 64 2.05 -12.96 5.20
N PRO A 65 3.03 -12.73 4.32
CA PRO A 65 2.95 -11.65 3.34
C PRO A 65 1.84 -11.96 2.33
N VAL A 66 1.07 -10.93 1.98
CA VAL A 66 0.13 -11.00 0.87
C VAL A 66 0.95 -10.89 -0.42
N THR A 67 1.19 -12.01 -1.08
CA THR A 67 1.97 -12.04 -2.33
C THR A 67 1.02 -12.10 -3.53
N PRO A 68 0.75 -10.97 -4.22
CA PRO A 68 -0.07 -10.98 -5.42
C PRO A 68 0.62 -11.76 -6.55
N GLN A 69 -0.18 -12.36 -7.41
CA GLN A 69 0.29 -13.00 -8.63
C GLN A 69 0.46 -11.96 -9.73
N ASN A 70 1.59 -12.00 -10.45
CA ASN A 70 1.87 -11.13 -11.60
C ASN A 70 1.52 -9.64 -11.37
N PRO A 71 2.00 -9.01 -10.28
CA PRO A 71 1.68 -7.61 -10.00
C PRO A 71 2.14 -6.71 -11.15
N THR A 72 1.32 -5.72 -11.47
CA THR A 72 1.61 -4.68 -12.44
C THR A 72 2.18 -3.47 -11.71
N THR A 73 3.36 -3.01 -12.11
CA THR A 73 3.87 -1.70 -11.70
C THR A 73 3.08 -0.61 -12.42
N VAL A 74 2.45 0.28 -11.67
CA VAL A 74 1.58 1.32 -12.22
C VAL A 74 2.30 2.66 -12.33
N GLY A 75 3.31 2.91 -11.47
CA GLY A 75 4.16 4.10 -11.55
C GLY A 75 5.36 4.04 -10.61
N THR A 76 6.23 5.05 -10.74
CA THR A 76 7.41 5.25 -9.88
C THR A 76 7.19 6.42 -8.94
N LEU A 77 7.83 6.35 -7.77
CA LEU A 77 7.80 7.35 -6.70
C LEU A 77 9.22 7.88 -6.51
N PRO A 78 9.70 8.85 -7.31
CA PRO A 78 11.08 9.33 -7.26
C PRO A 78 11.45 10.01 -5.93
N ASP A 79 10.47 10.55 -5.21
CA ASP A 79 10.67 11.22 -3.92
C ASP A 79 10.55 10.27 -2.72
N ALA A 80 10.20 9.00 -2.96
CA ALA A 80 10.29 7.93 -1.99
C ALA A 80 11.47 7.04 -2.36
N LEU A 81 12.48 6.96 -1.48
CA LEU A 81 13.70 6.23 -1.77
C LEU A 81 13.84 5.01 -0.85
N ASP A 82 14.26 3.88 -1.40
CA ASP A 82 14.69 2.73 -0.61
C ASP A 82 15.98 3.03 0.18
N ALA A 83 16.40 2.07 1.02
CA ALA A 83 17.61 2.18 1.83
C ALA A 83 18.90 2.36 1.01
N GLN A 84 18.88 2.05 -0.28
CA GLN A 84 20.00 2.20 -1.21
C GLN A 84 19.90 3.49 -2.05
N GLY A 85 18.85 4.29 -1.85
CA GLY A 85 18.63 5.54 -2.57
C GLY A 85 17.96 5.36 -3.93
N HIS A 86 17.41 4.19 -4.25
CA HIS A 86 16.62 4.01 -5.48
C HIS A 86 15.17 4.45 -5.28
N PRO A 87 14.53 4.99 -6.31
CA PRO A 87 13.10 5.26 -6.29
C PRO A 87 12.29 4.02 -5.91
N LEU A 88 11.20 4.23 -5.17
CA LEU A 88 10.17 3.24 -5.01
C LEU A 88 9.24 3.23 -6.22
N ALA A 89 8.36 2.24 -6.25
CA ALA A 89 7.26 2.13 -7.18
C ALA A 89 5.97 1.90 -6.41
N PHE A 90 4.85 1.92 -7.11
CA PHE A 90 3.62 1.34 -6.60
C PHE A 90 3.08 0.36 -7.62
N GLY A 91 2.47 -0.70 -7.11
CA GLY A 91 1.97 -1.80 -7.91
C GLY A 91 0.58 -2.22 -7.48
N VAL A 92 -0.08 -2.93 -8.38
CA VAL A 92 -1.39 -3.55 -8.15
C VAL A 92 -1.34 -4.97 -8.68
N GLY A 93 -1.90 -5.93 -7.95
CA GLY A 93 -2.00 -7.31 -8.44
C GLY A 93 -3.08 -8.13 -7.74
N PRO A 94 -3.56 -9.19 -8.40
CA PRO A 94 -4.52 -10.11 -7.82
C PRO A 94 -3.89 -10.98 -6.73
N PHE A 95 -4.56 -11.14 -5.60
CA PHE A 95 -4.20 -12.07 -4.53
C PHE A 95 -5.23 -13.19 -4.38
N PRO A 96 -4.91 -14.41 -4.87
CA PRO A 96 -5.74 -15.59 -4.77
C PRO A 96 -6.31 -15.84 -3.38
N GLY A 97 -7.63 -15.98 -3.30
CA GLY A 97 -8.26 -16.69 -2.21
C GLY A 97 -7.60 -18.07 -2.10
N GLN A 98 -7.26 -18.45 -0.87
CA GLN A 98 -6.51 -19.69 -0.58
C GLN A 98 -7.34 -20.97 -0.79
N SER A 99 -8.58 -20.85 -1.25
CA SER A 99 -9.51 -21.96 -1.51
C SER A 99 -10.53 -21.56 -2.60
N VAL A 100 -11.10 -22.56 -3.28
CA VAL A 100 -12.14 -22.37 -4.31
C VAL A 100 -13.40 -21.76 -3.71
N GLY A 101 -14.02 -20.81 -4.42
CA GLY A 101 -15.27 -20.16 -4.00
C GLY A 101 -15.07 -19.04 -2.97
N VAL A 102 -13.84 -18.62 -2.71
CA VAL A 102 -13.52 -17.54 -1.75
C VAL A 102 -13.32 -16.22 -2.48
N ASN A 103 -13.79 -15.13 -1.87
CA ASN A 103 -13.54 -13.78 -2.35
C ASN A 103 -12.04 -13.48 -2.41
N MET A 104 -11.65 -12.93 -3.55
CA MET A 104 -10.32 -12.49 -3.91
C MET A 104 -10.09 -11.05 -3.47
N ALA A 105 -8.82 -10.67 -3.36
CA ALA A 105 -8.43 -9.28 -3.24
C ALA A 105 -7.60 -8.82 -4.46
N ASN A 106 -7.84 -7.59 -4.91
CA ASN A 106 -6.85 -6.78 -5.60
C ASN A 106 -6.00 -6.10 -4.53
N VAL A 107 -4.70 -6.37 -4.51
CA VAL A 107 -3.75 -5.75 -3.59
C VAL A 107 -3.09 -4.60 -4.30
N TYR A 108 -2.97 -3.47 -3.63
CA TYR A 108 -2.24 -2.32 -4.10
C TYR A 108 -1.30 -1.83 -3.02
N ALA A 109 -0.07 -1.49 -3.38
CA ALA A 109 0.94 -1.11 -2.40
C ALA A 109 2.09 -0.32 -3.00
N VAL A 110 2.84 0.36 -2.11
CA VAL A 110 4.21 0.82 -2.39
C VAL A 110 5.15 -0.39 -2.40
N THR A 111 6.07 -0.44 -3.35
CA THR A 111 7.00 -1.56 -3.57
C THR A 111 8.37 -1.05 -4.03
N SER A 112 9.39 -1.92 -4.01
CA SER A 112 10.71 -1.63 -4.57
C SER A 112 10.63 -1.52 -6.10
N ALA A 113 11.12 -0.42 -6.68
CA ALA A 113 11.17 -0.30 -8.15
C ALA A 113 12.25 -1.20 -8.79
N THR A 114 13.26 -1.58 -8.02
CA THR A 114 14.38 -2.41 -8.47
C THR A 114 14.13 -3.90 -8.26
N GLY A 115 13.11 -4.25 -7.47
CA GLY A 115 12.86 -5.63 -7.03
C GLY A 115 13.86 -6.14 -5.99
N ALA A 116 14.62 -5.24 -5.35
CA ALA A 116 15.56 -5.61 -4.29
C ALA A 116 14.85 -6.22 -3.07
N ASP A 117 13.66 -5.71 -2.75
CA ASP A 117 12.78 -6.29 -1.74
C ASP A 117 12.00 -7.48 -2.32
N ARG A 118 12.05 -8.62 -1.62
CA ARG A 118 11.44 -9.88 -2.08
C ARG A 118 9.95 -9.97 -1.83
N LEU A 119 9.41 -9.08 -0.99
CA LEU A 119 8.02 -9.10 -0.56
C LEU A 119 7.29 -7.90 -1.16
N PHE A 120 6.25 -8.18 -1.95
CA PHE A 120 5.38 -7.13 -2.47
C PHE A 120 4.74 -6.36 -1.31
N GLY A 121 4.67 -5.03 -1.43
CA GLY A 121 4.09 -4.18 -0.40
C GLY A 121 4.97 -3.93 0.83
N TYR A 122 6.19 -4.48 0.86
CA TYR A 122 7.16 -4.27 1.92
C TYR A 122 8.47 -3.72 1.34
N VAL A 123 8.96 -2.64 1.94
CA VAL A 123 10.20 -1.96 1.51
C VAL A 123 11.15 -1.85 2.69
N SER A 124 12.39 -2.27 2.50
CA SER A 124 13.43 -2.14 3.54
C SER A 124 13.77 -0.68 3.81
N ARG A 125 13.88 -0.33 5.09
CA ARG A 125 14.33 1.00 5.56
C ARG A 125 15.84 1.06 5.85
N GLY A 126 16.53 -0.07 5.80
CA GLY A 126 17.99 -0.18 6.02
C GLY A 126 18.44 -0.21 7.48
N ASP A 127 17.54 0.05 8.43
CA ASP A 127 17.78 0.05 9.87
C ASP A 127 17.36 -1.28 10.56
N GLY A 128 17.15 -2.33 9.77
CA GLY A 128 16.59 -3.60 10.25
C GLY A 128 15.06 -3.61 10.34
N THR A 129 14.37 -2.57 9.86
CA THR A 129 12.92 -2.54 9.72
C THR A 129 12.48 -2.47 8.26
N MET A 130 11.22 -2.86 8.02
CA MET A 130 10.52 -2.69 6.75
C MET A 130 9.28 -1.83 6.96
N VAL A 131 8.95 -1.01 5.98
CA VAL A 131 7.66 -0.33 5.89
C VAL A 131 6.73 -1.11 4.96
N SER A 132 5.46 -1.15 5.29
CA SER A 132 4.39 -1.52 4.37
C SER A 132 3.34 -0.43 4.32
N PHE A 133 3.00 0.00 3.11
CA PHE A 133 1.88 0.89 2.83
C PHE A 133 1.05 0.27 1.73
N GLU A 134 -0.01 -0.44 2.13
CA GLU A 134 -0.78 -1.31 1.27
C GLU A 134 -2.26 -1.30 1.62
N GLY A 135 -3.08 -1.72 0.66
CA GLY A 135 -4.51 -1.91 0.84
C GLY A 135 -5.02 -3.05 -0.03
N THR A 136 -6.26 -3.45 0.25
CA THR A 136 -6.96 -4.47 -0.53
C THR A 136 -8.33 -3.96 -0.95
N GLN A 137 -8.76 -4.40 -2.12
CA GLN A 137 -10.11 -4.21 -2.63
C GLN A 137 -10.65 -5.57 -3.03
N GLU A 138 -11.88 -5.91 -2.64
CA GLU A 138 -12.50 -7.16 -3.08
C GLU A 138 -12.61 -7.18 -4.61
N GLY A 139 -12.11 -8.26 -5.24
CA GLY A 139 -12.09 -8.44 -6.69
C GLY A 139 -13.19 -9.36 -7.24
N GLY A 140 -13.76 -10.24 -6.39
CA GLY A 140 -14.79 -11.22 -6.79
C GLY A 140 -14.43 -12.65 -6.39
N ILE A 141 -15.29 -13.61 -6.72
CA ILE A 141 -15.09 -15.02 -6.36
C ILE A 141 -14.12 -15.68 -7.35
N ASN A 142 -13.05 -16.29 -6.83
CA ASN A 142 -11.88 -16.73 -7.61
C ASN A 142 -12.14 -17.74 -8.74
N ASP A 143 -13.19 -18.54 -8.66
CA ASP A 143 -13.59 -19.53 -9.67
C ASP A 143 -14.70 -19.03 -10.61
N GLN A 144 -15.14 -17.78 -10.44
CA GLN A 144 -16.22 -17.17 -11.22
C GLN A 144 -15.76 -15.98 -12.07
N VAL A 145 -14.59 -15.41 -11.80
CA VAL A 145 -14.08 -14.22 -12.50
C VAL A 145 -12.65 -14.43 -12.98
N ASP A 146 -12.28 -13.75 -14.08
CA ASP A 146 -10.89 -13.61 -14.47
C ASP A 146 -10.23 -12.53 -13.62
N MET A 147 -9.23 -12.91 -12.84
CA MET A 147 -8.60 -12.01 -11.89
C MET A 147 -7.69 -10.98 -12.52
N ALA A 148 -7.08 -11.26 -13.67
CA ALA A 148 -6.32 -10.25 -14.38
C ALA A 148 -7.27 -9.15 -14.90
N ASP A 149 -8.43 -9.56 -15.42
CA ASP A 149 -9.47 -8.62 -15.86
C ASP A 149 -10.05 -7.81 -14.70
N GLU A 150 -10.34 -8.43 -13.54
CA GLU A 150 -10.83 -7.72 -12.36
C GLU A 150 -9.80 -6.74 -11.80
N THR A 151 -8.51 -7.10 -11.81
CA THR A 151 -7.44 -6.16 -11.46
C THR A 151 -7.38 -5.00 -12.44
N GLN A 152 -7.52 -5.25 -13.75
CA GLN A 152 -7.55 -4.19 -14.76
C GLN A 152 -8.76 -3.26 -14.58
N LYS A 153 -9.96 -3.80 -14.33
CA LYS A 153 -11.17 -3.02 -14.03
C LYS A 153 -10.97 -2.17 -12.77
N PHE A 154 -10.39 -2.75 -11.73
CA PHE A 154 -10.07 -2.03 -10.50
C PHE A 154 -9.13 -0.85 -10.77
N MET A 155 -8.02 -1.07 -11.49
CA MET A 155 -7.08 0.00 -11.86
C MET A 155 -7.71 1.10 -12.72
N GLN A 156 -8.79 0.80 -13.44
CA GLN A 156 -9.53 1.77 -14.24
C GLN A 156 -10.67 2.47 -13.48
N SER A 157 -11.04 1.97 -12.30
CA SER A 157 -12.16 2.48 -11.51
C SER A 157 -11.90 3.88 -10.96
N ASP A 158 -12.98 4.63 -10.71
CA ASP A 158 -12.89 5.93 -10.03
C ASP A 158 -12.35 5.79 -8.60
N LEU A 159 -12.65 4.68 -7.91
CA LEU A 159 -12.08 4.39 -6.60
C LEU A 159 -10.55 4.40 -6.67
N PHE A 160 -9.97 3.60 -7.57
CA PHE A 160 -8.52 3.56 -7.70
C PHE A 160 -7.96 4.88 -8.23
N ARG A 161 -8.41 5.34 -9.40
CA ARG A 161 -7.77 6.47 -10.09
C ARG A 161 -7.99 7.81 -9.42
N ALA A 162 -9.17 8.05 -8.87
CA ALA A 162 -9.53 9.35 -8.32
C ALA A 162 -9.34 9.42 -6.80
N ARG A 163 -9.28 8.29 -6.08
CA ARG A 163 -9.18 8.29 -4.60
C ARG A 163 -7.94 7.60 -4.05
N LEU A 164 -7.59 6.41 -4.51
CA LEU A 164 -6.45 5.65 -3.94
C LEU A 164 -5.11 6.07 -4.54
N LEU A 165 -5.06 6.21 -5.87
CA LEU A 165 -3.84 6.50 -6.62
C LEU A 165 -3.18 7.82 -6.18
N PRO A 166 -3.90 8.94 -6.00
CA PRO A 166 -3.27 10.18 -5.54
C PRO A 166 -2.60 10.05 -4.16
N VAL A 167 -3.21 9.27 -3.26
CA VAL A 167 -2.65 9.01 -1.92
C VAL A 167 -1.37 8.18 -2.04
N LEU A 168 -1.37 7.12 -2.87
CA LEU A 168 -0.15 6.33 -3.15
C LEU A 168 0.95 7.17 -3.78
N GLU A 169 0.62 8.04 -4.74
CA GLU A 169 1.56 8.92 -5.43
C GLU A 169 2.18 9.98 -4.50
N SER A 170 1.46 10.37 -3.44
CA SER A 170 1.97 11.31 -2.43
C SER A 170 2.92 10.67 -1.40
N PHE A 171 3.08 9.34 -1.43
CA PHE A 171 3.91 8.65 -0.46
C PHE A 171 5.37 9.06 -0.60
N THR A 172 5.98 9.41 0.53
CA THR A 172 7.41 9.70 0.65
C THR A 172 8.00 8.84 1.76
N MET A 173 9.23 8.42 1.53
CA MET A 173 10.04 7.74 2.53
C MET A 173 11.46 8.25 2.42
N LYS A 174 12.00 8.68 3.56
CA LYS A 174 13.41 9.03 3.71
C LYS A 174 14.16 7.84 4.30
N PRO A 175 15.40 7.59 3.84
CA PRO A 175 16.29 6.66 4.50
C PRO A 175 16.45 7.02 5.98
N VAL A 176 16.46 6.02 6.85
CA VAL A 176 16.78 6.23 8.26
C VAL A 176 18.27 6.53 8.35
N ALA A 177 18.65 7.58 9.09
CA ALA A 177 20.07 7.85 9.33
C ALA A 177 20.67 6.66 10.09
N GLY A 178 21.68 6.02 9.49
CA GLY A 178 22.45 4.95 10.12
C GLY A 178 23.33 5.42 11.26
#